data_AF-A0A0D7A0L8-F1
#
_entry.id   AF-A0A0D7A0L8-F1
#
_cell.length_a   1.000
_cell.length_b   1.000
_cell.length_c   1.000
_cell.angle_alpha   90.00
_cell.angle_beta   90.00
_cell.angle_gamma   90.00
#
_symmetry.space_group_name_H-M   'P 1'
#
loop_
_entity.id
_entity.type
_entity.pdbx_description
1 polymer ?
#
loop_
_entity_poly.entity_id
_entity_poly.type
_entity_poly.pdbx_seq_one_letter_code
_entity_poly.pdbx_strand_id
1 'polypeptide(L)' 'TVLYTYVPTLPDELRVTVGDRLHARTAFDDGWCLCVNAQGERGMVPMECLD' A
#
# COMPACT_ATOMS: atom_id res chain seq x y z
N THR A 1 5.35 8.10 2.22
CA THR A 1 5.54 7.20 3.39
C THR A 1 4.18 6.76 3.89
N VAL A 2 4.02 5.64 4.59
CA VAL A 2 2.69 5.23 5.08
C VAL A 2 2.25 6.09 6.27
N LEU A 3 1.10 6.75 6.16
CA LEU A 3 0.49 7.60 7.19
C LEU A 3 -0.51 6.85 8.07
N TYR A 4 -1.18 5.84 7.52
CA TYR A 4 -2.22 5.07 8.22
C TYR A 4 -1.95 3.58 8.08
N THR A 5 -2.16 2.84 9.16
CA THR A 5 -2.09 1.37 9.13
C THR A 5 -3.30 0.83 8.39
N TYR A 6 -3.06 -0.03 7.41
CA TYR A 6 -4.09 -0.70 6.64
C TYR A 6 -4.00 -2.21 6.84
N VAL A 7 -5.12 -2.81 7.22
CA VAL A 7 -5.26 -4.26 7.37
C VAL A 7 -6.03 -4.80 6.17
N PRO A 8 -5.41 -5.64 5.32
CA PRO A 8 -6.04 -6.13 4.12
C PRO A 8 -7.21 -7.04 4.45
N THR A 9 -8.29 -6.87 3.69
CA THR A 9 -9.51 -7.68 3.67
C THR A 9 -9.55 -8.63 2.48
N LEU A 10 -8.80 -8.32 1.41
CA LEU A 10 -8.68 -9.14 0.21
C LEU A 10 -7.26 -9.73 0.04
N PRO A 11 -7.10 -10.85 -0.68
CA PRO A 11 -5.80 -11.50 -0.86
C PRO A 11 -4.80 -10.71 -1.71
N ASP A 12 -5.26 -9.77 -2.53
CA ASP A 12 -4.44 -8.93 -3.41
C ASP A 12 -3.98 -7.62 -2.75
N GLU A 13 -4.46 -7.34 -1.54
CA GLU A 13 -4.11 -6.16 -0.77
C GLU A 13 -2.84 -6.37 0.07
N LEU A 14 -2.08 -5.29 0.25
CA LEU A 14 -0.85 -5.29 1.04
C LEU A 14 -1.10 -4.67 2.41
N ARG A 15 -0.71 -5.40 3.46
CA ARG A 15 -0.68 -4.85 4.81
C ARG A 15 0.39 -3.80 4.92
N VAL A 16 0.03 -2.63 5.44
CA VAL A 16 0.96 -1.52 5.64
C VAL A 16 0.78 -0.95 7.04
N THR A 17 1.88 -0.53 7.65
CA THR A 17 1.90 0.08 8.99
C THR A 17 2.43 1.50 8.89
N VAL A 18 1.95 2.41 9.74
CA VAL A 18 2.48 3.78 9.80
C VAL A 18 4.01 3.77 9.92
N GLY A 19 4.67 4.53 9.04
CA GLY A 19 6.12 4.60 8.96
C GLY A 19 6.76 3.60 7.99
N ASP A 20 6.01 2.67 7.41
CA ASP A 20 6.53 1.76 6.40
C ASP A 20 6.98 2.54 5.14
N ARG A 21 8.08 2.05 4.56
CA ARG A 21 8.57 2.50 3.27
C ARG A 21 8.11 1.54 2.19
N LEU A 22 7.24 2.05 1.34
CA LEU A 22 6.71 1.34 0.18
C LEU A 22 7.19 2.01 -1.09
N HIS A 23 7.41 1.20 -2.11
CA HIS A 23 7.60 1.67 -3.48
C HIS A 23 6.27 1.59 -4.22
N ALA A 24 5.66 2.76 -4.44
CA ALA A 24 4.51 2.89 -5.32
C ALA A 24 4.91 2.52 -6.76
N ARG A 25 4.20 1.57 -7.37
CA ARG A 25 4.43 1.11 -8.75
C ARG A 25 3.43 1.72 -9.71
N THR A 26 2.15 1.59 -9.38
CA THR A 26 1.06 2.05 -10.24
C THR A 26 -0.03 2.65 -9.37
N ALA A 27 -0.40 3.88 -9.70
CA ALA A 27 -1.55 4.58 -9.16
C ALA A 27 -2.76 4.30 -10.07
N PHE A 28 -3.88 3.90 -9.51
CA PHE A 28 -5.14 3.71 -10.22
C PHE A 28 -6.12 4.85 -9.91
N ASP A 29 -7.01 5.16 -10.85
CA ASP A 29 -7.96 6.29 -10.74
C ASP A 29 -9.15 6.00 -9.80
N ASP A 30 -9.19 4.82 -9.18
CA ASP A 30 -10.19 4.38 -8.21
C ASP A 30 -9.75 4.56 -6.74
N GLY A 31 -8.58 5.18 -6.52
CA GLY A 31 -8.04 5.46 -5.18
C GLY A 31 -7.10 4.38 -4.65
N TRP A 32 -6.71 3.41 -5.46
CA TRP A 32 -5.76 2.36 -5.07
C TRP A 32 -4.39 2.54 -5.71
N CYS A 33 -3.35 2.11 -5.00
CA CYS A 33 -2.00 2.07 -5.51
C CYS A 33 -1.36 0.71 -5.31
N LEU A 34 -0.84 0.12 -6.39
CA LEU A 34 0.00 -1.07 -6.31
C LEU A 34 1.34 -0.68 -5.69
N CYS A 35 1.63 -1.21 -4.51
CA CYS A 35 2.85 -0.93 -3.76
C CYS A 35 3.70 -2.19 -3.59
N VAL A 36 5.00 -1.99 -3.35
CA VAL A 36 5.94 -3.05 -2.97
C VAL A 36 6.63 -2.67 -1.68
N ASN A 37 6.56 -3.53 -0.66
CA ASN A 37 7.24 -3.28 0.61
C ASN A 37 8.74 -3.63 0.56
N ALA A 38 9.46 -3.33 1.64
CA ALA A 38 10.88 -3.64 1.77
C ALA A 38 11.21 -5.15 1.71
N GLN A 39 10.22 -6.02 1.96
CA GLN A 39 10.37 -7.47 1.86
C GLN A 39 10.15 -8.00 0.43
N GLY A 40 9.79 -7.11 -0.52
CA GLY A 40 9.49 -7.48 -1.91
C GLY A 40 8.05 -7.98 -2.12
N GLU A 41 7.22 -7.95 -1.09
CA GLU A 41 5.80 -8.29 -1.21
C GLU A 41 5.06 -7.16 -1.92
N ARG A 42 4.11 -7.54 -2.78
CA ARG A 42 3.38 -6.62 -3.66
C ARG A 42 1.89 -6.75 -3.38
N GLY A 43 1.19 -5.64 -3.35
CA GLY A 43 -0.26 -5.65 -3.26
C GLY A 43 -0.86 -4.25 -3.31
N MET A 44 -2.18 -4.21 -3.32
CA MET A 44 -2.95 -2.98 -3.38
C MET A 44 -2.96 -2.29 -2.02
N VAL A 45 -2.73 -0.99 -2.02
CA VAL A 45 -2.78 -0.13 -0.84
C VAL A 45 -3.65 1.08 -1.18
N PRO A 46 -4.60 1.47 -0.31
CA PRO A 46 -5.36 2.69 -0.51
C PRO A 46 -4.45 3.90 -0.56
N MET A 47 -4.63 4.77 -1.55
CA MET A 47 -3.82 5.99 -1.68
C MET A 47 -3.98 6.92 -0.47
N GLU A 48 -5.12 6.90 0.21
CA GLU A 48 -5.35 7.64 1.46
C GLU A 48 -4.36 7.28 2.57
N CYS A 49 -3.76 6.08 2.50
CA CYS A 49 -2.75 5.62 3.45
C CYS A 49 -1.33 6.13 3.12
N LEU A 50 -1.13 6.77 1.97
CA LEU A 50 0.16 7.17 1.44
C LEU A 50 0.31 8.71 1.44
N ASP A 51 1.49 9.18 1.86
CA ASP A 51 1.99 10.57 1.69
C ASP A 51 3.01 10.65 0.55
#